data_AF-A0A356F2C0-F1
#
_entry.id   AF-A0A356F2C0-F1
#
_cell.length_a   1.000
_cell.length_b   1.000
_cell.length_c   1.000
_cell.angle_alpha   90.00
_cell.angle_beta   90.00
_cell.angle_gamma   90.00
#
_symmetry.space_group_name_H-M   'P 1'
#
loop_
_entity.id
_entity.type
_entity.pdbx_description
1 polymer ?
#
loop_
_entity_poly.entity_id
_entity_poly.type
_entity_poly.pdbx_seq_one_letter_code
_entity_poly.pdbx_strand_id
1 'polypeptide(L)'
;MSNLLGVFQTFGENFVRRLQMPSIIIALVFAVIGVSLAVLGRRVARMVRKTNDIKDNDSVLITFKAIGLVCLFISVLIVVFRGV
;
A
#
# COMPACT_ATOMS: atom_id res chain seq x y z
N MET A 1 14.97 -26.20 -20.56
CA MET A 1 15.17 -24.97 -19.75
C MET A 1 14.91 -23.67 -20.53
N SER A 2 14.89 -23.67 -21.88
CA SER A 2 14.59 -22.50 -22.72
C SER A 2 13.13 -21.99 -22.63
N ASN A 3 12.15 -22.89 -22.51
CA ASN A 3 10.74 -22.49 -22.43
C ASN A 3 10.39 -21.73 -21.13
N LEU A 4 11.10 -22.01 -20.03
CA LEU A 4 10.82 -21.40 -18.73
C LEU A 4 11.33 -19.95 -18.69
N LEU A 5 12.52 -19.70 -19.23
CA LEU A 5 13.06 -18.34 -19.42
C LEU A 5 12.20 -17.50 -20.38
N GLY A 6 11.68 -18.11 -21.44
CA GLY A 6 10.74 -17.45 -22.37
C GLY A 6 9.45 -17.00 -21.66
N VAL A 7 8.84 -17.87 -20.85
CA VAL A 7 7.63 -17.53 -20.07
C VAL A 7 7.90 -16.42 -19.05
N PHE A 8 9.05 -16.42 -18.37
CA PHE A 8 9.43 -15.33 -17.46
C PHE A 8 9.69 -14.01 -18.18
N GLN A 9 10.27 -14.03 -19.39
CA GLN A 9 10.42 -12.84 -20.22
C GLN A 9 9.07 -12.28 -20.65
N THR A 10 8.17 -13.13 -21.18
CA THR A 10 6.84 -12.68 -21.60
C THR A 10 6.02 -12.16 -20.42
N PHE A 11 6.15 -12.78 -19.24
CA PHE A 11 5.52 -12.30 -18.02
C PHE A 11 6.07 -10.93 -17.61
N GLY A 12 7.40 -10.78 -17.59
CA GLY A 12 8.07 -9.53 -17.24
C GLY A 12 7.68 -8.37 -18.16
N GLU A 13 7.67 -8.58 -19.48
CA GLU A 13 7.27 -7.56 -20.45
C GLU A 13 5.80 -7.14 -20.28
N ASN A 14 4.90 -8.11 -20.08
CA ASN A 14 3.49 -7.82 -19.82
C ASN A 14 3.26 -7.09 -18.49
N PHE A 15 4.05 -7.43 -17.46
CA PHE A 15 3.99 -6.78 -16.17
C PHE A 15 4.47 -5.33 -16.24
N VAL A 16 5.59 -5.08 -16.93
CA VAL A 16 6.14 -3.73 -17.14
C VAL A 16 5.16 -2.87 -17.96
N ARG A 17 4.54 -3.44 -19.01
CA ARG A 17 3.52 -2.73 -19.79
C ARG A 17 2.30 -2.35 -18.96
N ARG A 18 1.84 -3.22 -18.04
CA ARG A 18 0.76 -2.88 -17.11
C ARG A 18 1.19 -1.83 -16.08
N LEU A 19 2.42 -1.92 -15.56
CA LEU A 19 2.95 -0.93 -14.60
C LEU A 19 3.07 0.49 -15.20
N GLN A 20 3.23 0.61 -16.51
CA GLN A 20 3.27 1.91 -17.20
C GLN A 20 1.89 2.57 -17.37
N MET A 21 0.79 1.90 -17.02
CA MET A 21 -0.52 2.52 -17.04
C MET A 21 -0.61 3.60 -15.95
N PRO A 22 -0.99 4.85 -16.27
CA PRO A 22 -1.02 5.96 -15.30
C PRO A 22 -1.93 5.66 -14.11
N SER A 23 -3.01 4.90 -14.30
CA SER A 23 -3.90 4.45 -13.23
C SER A 23 -3.18 3.54 -12.21
N ILE A 24 -2.29 2.65 -12.66
CA ILE A 24 -1.55 1.73 -11.80
C ILE A 24 -0.48 2.50 -11.01
N ILE A 25 0.17 3.48 -11.63
CA ILE A 25 1.15 4.35 -10.95
C ILE A 25 0.48 5.11 -9.80
N ILE A 26 -0.69 5.72 -10.04
CA ILE A 26 -1.43 6.46 -9.01
C ILE A 26 -1.81 5.52 -7.86
N ALA A 27 -2.31 4.33 -8.17
CA ALA A 27 -2.68 3.35 -7.16
C ALA A 27 -1.47 2.88 -6.34
N LEU A 28 -0.32 2.67 -6.99
CA LEU A 28 0.92 2.25 -6.34
C LEU A 28 1.46 3.32 -5.39
N VAL A 29 1.42 4.60 -5.80
CA VAL A 29 1.76 5.73 -4.91
C VAL A 29 0.82 5.77 -3.71
N PHE A 30 -0.49 5.60 -3.93
CA PHE A 30 -1.48 5.55 -2.85
C PHE A 30 -1.25 4.37 -1.88
N ALA A 31 -0.89 3.19 -2.41
CA ALA A 31 -0.56 2.03 -1.60
C ALA A 31 0.67 2.28 -0.73
N VAL A 32 1.72 2.88 -1.30
CA VAL A 32 2.94 3.24 -0.56
C VAL A 32 2.61 4.24 0.55
N ILE A 33 1.79 5.26 0.28
CA ILE A 33 1.36 6.24 1.29
C ILE A 33 0.56 5.56 2.40
N GLY A 34 -0.41 4.70 2.05
CA GLY A 34 -1.24 3.97 3.02
C GLY A 34 -0.43 3.05 3.93
N VAL A 35 0.53 2.29 3.37
CA VAL A 35 1.45 1.45 4.14
C VAL A 35 2.37 2.30 5.02
N SER A 36 2.89 3.40 4.49
CA SER A 36 3.75 4.33 5.24
C SER A 36 3.01 4.89 6.47
N LEU A 37 1.76 5.31 6.30
CA LEU A 37 0.90 5.79 7.39
C LEU A 37 0.62 4.70 8.42
N ALA A 38 0.37 3.46 8.00
CA ALA A 38 0.13 2.35 8.92
C ALA A 38 1.38 2.01 9.77
N VAL A 39 2.57 2.03 9.16
CA VAL A 39 3.84 1.77 9.85
C VAL A 39 4.25 2.94 10.74
N LEU A 40 4.12 4.18 10.24
CA LEU A 40 4.47 5.40 10.97
C LEU A 40 3.41 5.77 12.02
N GLY A 41 2.20 5.21 11.97
CA GLY A 41 1.14 5.49 12.93
C GLY A 41 1.57 5.29 14.39
N ARG A 42 2.43 4.30 14.67
CA ARG A 42 3.06 4.10 15.99
C ARG A 42 4.00 5.23 16.41
N ARG A 43 4.70 5.86 15.47
CA ARG A 43 5.56 7.02 15.74
C ARG A 43 4.72 8.29 15.91
N VAL A 44 3.72 8.48 15.05
CA VAL A 44 2.80 9.63 15.11
C VAL A 44 2.00 9.62 16.41
N ALA A 45 1.45 8.46 16.81
CA ALA A 45 0.72 8.34 18.07
C ALA A 45 1.60 8.73 19.28
N ARG A 46 2.88 8.31 19.28
CA ARG A 46 3.87 8.69 20.32
C ARG A 46 4.14 10.19 20.35
N MET A 47 4.26 10.83 19.18
CA MET A 47 4.44 12.29 19.12
C MET A 47 3.19 13.04 19.61
N VAL A 48 1.99 12.62 19.19
CA VAL A 48 0.73 13.32 19.50
C VAL A 48 0.41 13.25 20.99
N ARG A 49 0.54 12.07 21.61
CA ARG A 49 0.23 11.92 23.03
C ARG A 49 1.34 12.43 23.96
N LYS A 50 2.54 12.75 23.44
CA LYS A 50 3.73 13.13 24.23
C LYS A 50 4.04 12.16 25.39
N THR A 51 3.54 10.93 25.33
CA THR A 51 3.84 9.83 26.25
C THR A 51 4.55 8.74 25.47
N ASN A 52 5.61 8.17 26.06
CA ASN A 52 6.35 7.07 25.48
C ASN A 52 5.58 5.74 25.55
N ASP A 53 4.63 5.63 26.48
CA ASP A 53 3.87 4.40 26.69
C ASP A 53 2.50 4.51 26.00
N ILE A 54 2.38 3.83 24.87
CA ILE A 54 1.15 3.71 24.12
C ILE A 54 0.73 2.25 24.22
N LYS A 55 -0.34 2.01 24.98
CA LYS A 55 -0.97 0.71 25.08
C LYS A 55 -1.39 0.25 23.68
N ASP A 56 -1.19 -1.02 23.34
CA ASP A 56 -1.59 -1.53 22.01
C ASP A 56 -3.11 -1.39 21.75
N ASN A 57 -3.92 -1.22 22.80
CA ASN A 57 -5.36 -0.96 22.72
C ASN A 57 -5.72 0.55 22.71
N ASP A 58 -4.76 1.42 22.42
CA ASP A 58 -4.99 2.86 22.35
C ASP A 58 -5.85 3.20 21.13
N SER A 59 -6.99 3.85 21.37
CA SER A 59 -7.95 4.25 20.34
C SER A 59 -7.29 5.09 19.25
N VAL A 60 -6.27 5.88 19.56
CA VAL A 60 -5.54 6.71 18.58
C VAL A 60 -4.74 5.84 17.62
N LEU A 61 -4.08 4.81 18.14
CA LEU A 61 -3.25 3.89 17.35
C LEU A 61 -4.11 2.99 16.48
N ILE A 62 -5.23 2.51 17.01
CA ILE A 62 -6.22 1.73 16.26
C ILE A 62 -6.84 2.57 15.14
N THR A 63 -7.21 3.82 15.43
CA THR A 63 -7.79 4.73 14.43
C THR A 63 -6.80 5.02 13.30
N PHE A 64 -5.52 5.26 13.60
CA PHE A 64 -4.49 5.45 12.58
C PHE A 64 -4.29 4.21 11.70
N LYS A 65 -4.27 3.02 12.29
CA LYS A 65 -4.20 1.76 11.55
C LYS A 65 -5.44 1.55 10.68
N ALA A 66 -6.63 1.85 11.19
CA ALA A 66 -7.89 1.74 10.45
C ALA A 66 -7.91 2.69 9.24
N ILE A 67 -7.47 3.95 9.40
CA ILE A 67 -7.36 4.91 8.29
C ILE A 67 -6.38 4.41 7.23
N GLY A 68 -5.21 3.91 7.65
CA GLY A 68 -4.23 3.32 6.73
C GLY A 68 -4.80 2.13 5.96
N LEU A 69 -5.59 1.29 6.62
CA LEU A 69 -6.25 0.12 6.03
C LEU A 69 -7.33 0.52 5.02
N VAL A 70 -8.15 1.55 5.33
CA VAL A 70 -9.12 2.12 4.39
C VAL A 70 -8.42 2.73 3.17
N CYS A 71 -7.31 3.42 3.36
CA CYS A 71 -6.52 3.99 2.28
C CYS A 71 -5.96 2.90 1.34
N LEU A 72 -5.49 1.79 1.92
CA LEU A 72 -5.08 0.59 1.16
C LEU A 72 -6.26 -0.04 0.40
N PHE A 73 -7.42 -0.14 1.04
CA PHE A 73 -8.62 -0.68 0.40
C PHE A 73 -9.03 0.17 -0.81
N ILE A 74 -9.03 1.50 -0.69
CA ILE A 74 -9.29 2.43 -1.80
C ILE A 74 -8.26 2.26 -2.92
N SER A 75 -6.98 2.11 -2.58
CA SER A 75 -5.92 1.85 -3.58
C SER A 75 -6.22 0.58 -4.39
N VAL A 76 -6.62 -0.52 -3.73
CA VAL A 76 -7.01 -1.76 -4.40
C VAL A 76 -8.25 -1.55 -5.28
N LEU A 77 -9.26 -0.83 -4.79
CA LEU A 77 -10.45 -0.52 -5.59
C LEU A 77 -10.10 0.26 -6.86
N ILE A 78 -9.19 1.22 -6.80
CA ILE A 78 -8.73 1.97 -7.98
C ILE A 78 -8.07 1.03 -9.01
N VAL A 79 -7.24 0.09 -8.56
CA VAL A 79 -6.63 -0.91 -9.46
C VAL A 79 -7.68 -1.81 -10.09
N VAL A 80 -8.67 -2.27 -9.31
CA VAL A 80 -9.68 -3.22 -9.81
C VAL A 80 -10.66 -2.54 -10.76
N PHE A 81 -11.19 -1.36 -10.42
CA PHE A 81 -12.20 -0.68 -11.24
C PHE A 81 -11.62 0.03 -12.47
N ARG A 82 -10.32 0.35 -12.46
CA ARG A 82 -9.67 1.11 -13.55
C ARG A 82 -8.57 0.33 -14.27
N GLY A 83 -8.20 -0.84 -13.76
CA GLY A 83 -7.22 -1.77 -14.35
C GLY A 83 -7.82 -3.08 -14.87
N VAL A 84 -9.14 -3.28 -14.73
CA VAL A 84 -9.95 -4.19 -15.58
C VAL A 84 -10.39 -3.41 -16.80
#